data_AF-A0A2M8ASC3-F1
#
_entry.id   AF-A0A2M8ASC3-F1
#
_cell.length_a   1.000
_cell.length_b   1.000
_cell.length_c   1.000
_cell.angle_alpha   90.00
_cell.angle_beta   90.00
_cell.angle_gamma   90.00
#
_symmetry.space_group_name_H-M   'P 1'
#
loop_
_entity.id
_entity.type
_entity.pdbx_description
1 polymer ?
#
loop_
_entity_poly.entity_id
_entity_poly.type
_entity_poly.pdbx_seq_one_letter_code
_entity_poly.pdbx_strand_id
1 'polypeptide(L)' 'MRQYAAIDDWDKYLDITEEGILNRIRECTSTGRLAGDETFATRLEELLGQTLRPKTIGRPQK' A
#
# COMPACT_ATOMS: atom_id res chain seq x y z
N MET A 1 16.63 20.74 6.25
CA MET A 1 15.36 21.45 5.95
C MET A 1 14.63 20.66 4.88
N ARG A 2 13.37 20.27 5.11
CA ARG A 2 12.56 19.57 4.12
C ARG A 2 11.90 20.66 3.26
N GLN A 3 12.32 20.78 2.00
CA GLN A 3 11.69 21.69 1.05
C GLN A 3 10.32 21.10 0.68
N TYR A 4 9.24 21.81 1.01
CA TYR A 4 7.92 21.49 0.52
C TYR A 4 7.79 22.09 -0.88
N ALA A 5 7.48 21.26 -1.88
CA ALA A 5 7.13 21.76 -3.20
C ALA A 5 5.88 22.64 -3.05
N ALA A 6 5.94 23.87 -3.58
CA ALA A 6 4.75 24.70 -3.66
C ALA A 6 3.78 24.02 -4.63
N ILE A 7 2.58 23.71 -4.15
CA ILE A 7 1.52 23.13 -4.96
C ILE A 7 0.73 24.30 -5.55
N ASP A 8 0.84 24.47 -6.86
CA ASP A 8 0.21 25.58 -7.60
C ASP A 8 -1.31 25.38 -7.76
N ASP A 9 -1.77 24.13 -7.78
CA ASP A 9 -3.17 23.76 -7.93
C ASP A 9 -3.52 22.62 -6.97
N TRP A 10 -4.16 22.98 -5.87
CA TRP A 10 -4.56 22.06 -4.83
C TRP A 10 -5.71 21.16 -5.26
N ASP A 11 -6.66 21.67 -6.04
CA ASP A 11 -7.77 20.86 -6.53
C ASP A 11 -7.23 19.75 -7.40
N LYS A 12 -6.39 20.05 -8.40
CA LYS A 12 -5.78 19.03 -9.25
C LYS A 12 -4.86 18.06 -8.49
N TYR A 13 -4.16 18.56 -7.48
CA TYR A 13 -3.30 17.71 -6.63
C TYR A 13 -4.13 16.75 -5.77
N LEU A 14 -5.31 17.17 -5.32
CA LEU A 14 -6.25 16.38 -4.53
C LEU A 14 -7.24 15.58 -5.40
N ASP A 15 -7.36 15.94 -6.68
CA ASP A 15 -8.13 15.26 -7.73
C ASP A 15 -7.44 13.97 -8.22
N ILE A 16 -6.45 13.47 -7.46
CA ILE A 16 -6.00 12.08 -7.55
C ILE A 16 -7.18 11.22 -7.07
N THR A 17 -8.07 10.95 -8.03
CA THR A 17 -9.25 10.09 -8.00
C THR A 17 -9.32 9.21 -6.74
N GLU A 18 -10.02 9.70 -5.72
CA GLU A 18 -10.36 8.94 -4.50
C GLU A 18 -10.84 7.54 -4.86
N GLU A 19 -11.56 7.42 -5.98
CA GLU A 19 -12.09 6.19 -6.54
C GLU A 19 -11.00 5.15 -6.86
N GLY A 20 -9.85 5.57 -7.39
CA GLY A 20 -8.72 4.67 -7.65
C GLY A 20 -8.11 4.12 -6.36
N ILE A 21 -7.95 4.98 -5.36
CA ILE A 21 -7.46 4.60 -4.03
C ILE A 21 -8.46 3.68 -3.32
N LEU A 22 -9.75 4.01 -3.36
CA LEU A 22 -10.83 3.22 -2.78
C LEU A 22 -10.95 1.86 -3.44
N ASN A 23 -10.86 1.78 -4.77
CA ASN A 23 -10.87 0.52 -5.50
C ASN A 23 -9.66 -0.34 -5.13
N ARG A 24 -8.48 0.27 -5.01
CA ARG A 24 -7.27 -0.43 -4.56
C ARG A 24 -7.44 -1.01 -3.15
N ILE A 25 -8.00 -0.22 -2.22
CA ILE A 25 -8.27 -0.68 -0.85
C ILE A 25 -9.26 -1.85 -0.87
N ARG A 26 -10.35 -1.76 -1.65
CA ARG A 26 -11.35 -2.83 -1.79
C ARG A 26 -10.74 -4.13 -2.32
N GLU A 27 -9.95 -4.06 -3.38
CA GLU A 27 -9.26 -5.23 -3.97
C GLU A 27 -8.27 -5.88 -2.99
N CYS A 28 -7.48 -5.06 -2.31
CA CYS A 28 -6.50 -5.54 -1.34
C CYS A 28 -7.18 -6.20 -0.13
N THR A 29 -8.27 -5.60 0.35
CA THR A 29 -9.07 -6.17 1.44
C THR A 29 -9.72 -7.51 1.05
N SER A 30 -10.26 -7.63 -0.17
CA SER A 30 -10.87 -8.87 -0.63
C SER A 30 -9.87 -10.00 -0.85
N THR A 31 -8.63 -9.67 -1.21
CA THR A 31 -7.55 -10.65 -1.44
C THR A 31 -6.68 -10.92 -0.21
N GLY A 32 -6.88 -10.17 0.88
CA GLY A 32 -6.02 -10.20 2.07
C GLY A 32 -4.61 -9.62 1.82
N ARG A 33 -4.41 -8.91 0.71
CA ARG A 33 -3.14 -8.24 0.38
C ARG A 33 -3.14 -6.84 1.00
N LEU A 34 -1.96 -6.31 1.29
CA LEU A 34 -1.83 -4.94 1.78
C LEU A 34 -2.09 -3.93 0.65
N ALA A 35 -2.80 -2.85 0.95
CA ALA A 35 -3.10 -1.79 -0.01
C ALA A 35 -1.91 -0.84 -0.28
N GLY A 36 -0.87 -0.91 0.56
CA GLY A 36 0.36 -0.15 0.38
C GLY A 36 1.38 -0.84 -0.54
N ASP A 37 2.45 -0.12 -0.86
CA ASP A 37 3.58 -0.64 -1.61
C ASP A 37 4.48 -1.56 -0.77
N GLU A 38 5.52 -2.14 -1.38
CA GLU A 38 6.46 -3.03 -0.69
C GLU A 38 7.24 -2.33 0.43
N THR A 39 7.50 -1.02 0.29
CA THR A 39 8.20 -0.23 1.30
C THR A 39 7.32 -0.05 2.54
N PHE A 40 6.05 0.28 2.32
CA PHE A 40 5.03 0.36 3.37
C PHE A 40 4.86 -0.97 4.08
N ALA A 41 4.74 -2.06 3.32
CA ALA A 41 4.61 -3.40 3.89
C ALA A 41 5.81 -3.77 4.76
N THR A 42 7.04 -3.53 4.27
CA THR A 42 8.27 -3.82 5.01
C THR A 42 8.35 -3.02 6.31
N ARG A 43 8.11 -1.71 6.25
CA ARG A 43 8.09 -0.85 7.45
C ARG A 43 7.03 -1.29 8.45
N LEU A 44 5.85 -1.70 7.97
CA LEU A 44 4.77 -2.15 8.83
C LEU A 44 5.10 -3.47 9.52
N GLU A 45 5.70 -4.42 8.80
CA GLU A 45 6.19 -5.68 9.37
C GLU A 45 7.31 -5.46 10.40
N GLU A 46 8.24 -4.52 10.14
CA GLU A 46 9.30 -4.11 11.08
C GLU A 46 8.73 -3.53 12.37
N LEU A 47 7.74 -2.64 12.27
CA LEU A 47 7.09 -2.02 13.44
C LEU A 47 6.32 -3.02 14.28
N LEU A 48 5.64 -3.98 13.64
CA LEU A 48 4.81 -4.96 14.33
C LEU A 48 5.61 -6.19 14.79
N GLY A 49 6.81 -6.42 14.23
CA GLY A 49 7.57 -7.64 14.44
C GLY A 49 6.84 -8.89 13.93
N GLN A 50 5.95 -8.74 12.95
CA GLN A 50 5.08 -9.79 12.42
C GLN A 50 5.13 -9.83 10.90
N THR A 51 4.99 -11.01 10.31
CA THR A 51 4.83 -11.17 8.86
C THR A 51 3.37 -11.00 8.48
N LEU A 52 3.07 -9.97 7.68
CA LEU A 52 1.73 -9.68 7.16
C LEU A 52 1.55 -10.24 5.74
N ARG A 53 2.64 -10.41 5.00
CA ARG A 53 2.58 -10.95 3.64
C ARG A 53 2.33 -12.46 3.64
N PRO A 54 1.47 -12.97 2.74
CA PRO A 54 1.30 -14.39 2.58
C PRO A 54 2.64 -15.03 2.18
N LYS A 55 3.05 -16.07 2.91
CA LYS A 55 4.21 -16.86 2.53
C LYS A 55 3.89 -17.60 1.24
N THR A 56 4.85 -17.63 0.31
CA THR A 56 4.74 -18.50 -0.86
C THR A 56 4.54 -19.93 -0.37
N ILE A 57 3.38 -20.52 -0.69
CA ILE A 57 3.15 -21.95 -0.45
C ILE A 57 4.23 -22.66 -1.27
N GLY A 58 5.10 -23.41 -0.59
CA GLY A 58 6.17 -24.15 -1.25
C GLY A 58 5.62 -25.09 -2.33
N ARG A 59 6.50 -25.60 -3.20
CA ARG A 59 6.11 -26.59 -4.20
C ARG A 59 5.38 -27.75 -3.49
N PRO A 60 4.17 -28.14 -3.94
CA PRO A 60 3.50 -29.32 -3.39
C PRO A 60 4.47 -30.50 -3.47
N GLN A 61 4.80 -31.10 -2.33
CA GLN A 61 5.54 -32.35 -2.32
C GLN A 61 4.61 -33.42 -2.89
N LYS A 62 4.99 -33.98 -4.04
CA LYS A 62 4.36 -35.16 -4.62
C LYS A 62 4.90 -36.41 -3.93
#